data_AF-A0A2A1ZPD6-F1
#
_entry.id   AF-A0A2A1ZPD6-F1
#
_cell.length_a   1.000
_cell.length_b   1.000
_cell.length_c   1.000
_cell.angle_alpha   90.00
_cell.angle_beta   90.00
_cell.angle_gamma   90.00
#
_symmetry.space_group_name_H-M   'P 1'
#
loop_
_entity.id
_entity.type
_entity.pdbx_description
1 polymer ?
#
loop_
_entity_poly.entity_id
_entity_poly.type
_entity_poly.pdbx_seq_one_letter_code
_entity_poly.pdbx_strand_id
1 'polypeptide(L)'
;MKSHIYIQDDQIKDLLLEDISLKKVGILKNGQDIELDIPLDDVYLYVVYDKNFPKTYNTRFLVKEDYGDVELITQPKFNPFKGNPFVIWRSK
;
A
#
# COMPACT_ATOMS: atom_id res chain seq x y z
N MET A 1 -5.89 10.40 9.34
CA MET A 1 -5.31 10.06 8.02
C MET A 1 -5.87 8.76 7.51
N LYS A 2 -5.92 8.58 6.18
CA LYS A 2 -6.29 7.32 5.54
C LYS A 2 -5.17 6.95 4.57
N SER A 3 -4.78 5.69 4.53
CA SER A 3 -3.85 5.15 3.54
C SER A 3 -4.65 4.31 2.56
N HIS A 4 -4.38 4.49 1.27
CA HIS A 4 -5.04 3.76 0.21
C HIS A 4 -4.15 2.60 -0.22
N ILE A 5 -4.72 1.40 -0.21
CA ILE A 5 -4.01 0.18 -0.52
C ILE A 5 -4.39 -0.24 -1.93
N TYR A 6 -3.38 -0.52 -2.74
CA TYR A 6 -3.51 -0.95 -4.11
C TYR A 6 -2.66 -2.19 -4.37
N ILE A 7 -3.00 -2.94 -5.42
CA ILE A 7 -2.18 -4.01 -5.98
C ILE A 7 -1.95 -3.73 -7.46
N GLN A 8 -0.89 -4.30 -8.03
CA GLN A 8 -0.68 -4.29 -9.48
C GLN A 8 -1.75 -5.15 -10.17
N ASP A 9 -2.41 -4.58 -11.18
CA ASP A 9 -3.44 -5.26 -11.97
C ASP A 9 -3.47 -4.66 -13.38
N ASP A 10 -3.24 -5.48 -14.40
CA ASP A 10 -3.18 -5.02 -15.79
C ASP A 10 -4.57 -4.85 -16.44
N GLN A 11 -5.63 -5.34 -15.78
CA GLN A 11 -7.00 -5.29 -16.27
C GLN A 11 -7.78 -4.10 -15.69
N ILE A 12 -7.58 -3.82 -14.40
CA ILE A 12 -8.28 -2.76 -13.66
C ILE A 12 -7.35 -1.61 -13.34
N LYS A 13 -7.76 -0.40 -13.70
CA LYS A 13 -6.93 0.82 -13.58
C LYS A 13 -7.62 1.89 -12.73
N ASP A 14 -7.48 1.78 -11.42
CA ASP A 14 -7.93 2.80 -10.47
C ASP A 14 -6.91 3.93 -10.27
N LEU A 15 -5.62 3.58 -10.38
CA LEU A 15 -4.50 4.51 -10.27
C LEU A 15 -3.40 4.09 -11.26
N LEU A 16 -2.75 5.07 -11.90
CA LEU A 16 -1.57 4.85 -12.72
C LEU A 16 -0.35 5.45 -12.01
N LEU A 17 0.60 4.60 -11.64
CA LEU A 17 1.81 4.99 -10.94
C LEU A 17 3.02 4.51 -11.75
N GLU A 18 3.79 5.44 -12.34
CA GLU A 18 5.00 5.10 -13.12
C GLU A 18 4.73 4.03 -14.20
N ASP A 19 3.63 4.20 -14.93
CA ASP A 19 3.14 3.28 -15.97
C ASP A 19 2.63 1.91 -15.47
N ILE A 20 2.59 1.71 -14.15
CA ILE A 20 2.00 0.53 -13.51
C ILE A 20 0.51 0.82 -13.24
N SER A 21 -0.36 -0.03 -13.79
CA SER A 21 -1.79 -0.01 -13.49
C SER A 21 -2.03 -0.64 -12.12
N LEU A 22 -2.73 0.10 -11.27
CA LEU A 22 -3.01 -0.28 -9.90
C LEU A 22 -4.52 -0.36 -9.66
N LYS A 23 -4.95 -1.48 -9.08
CA LYS A 23 -6.31 -1.69 -8.58
C LYS A 23 -6.36 -1.42 -7.09
N LYS A 24 -7.36 -0.66 -6.65
CA LYS A 24 -7.56 -0.34 -5.25
C LYS A 24 -8.22 -1.51 -4.53
N VAL A 25 -7.56 -2.04 -3.50
CA VAL A 25 -8.08 -3.16 -2.70
C VAL A 25 -8.62 -2.72 -1.36
N GLY A 26 -8.14 -1.59 -0.82
CA GLY A 26 -8.53 -1.19 0.53
C GLY A 26 -8.26 0.26 0.90
N ILE A 27 -8.71 0.61 2.11
CA ILE A 27 -8.37 1.84 2.79
C ILE A 27 -8.08 1.50 4.25
N LEU A 28 -6.86 1.80 4.70
CA LEU A 28 -6.44 1.63 6.08
C LEU A 28 -6.57 2.96 6.84
N LYS A 29 -7.00 2.89 8.10
CA LYS A 29 -6.98 4.00 9.06
C LYS A 29 -6.05 3.65 10.22
N ASN A 30 -5.67 4.65 11.00
CA ASN A 30 -4.84 4.40 12.18
C ASN A 30 -5.55 3.47 13.17
N GLY A 31 -4.87 2.39 13.58
CA GLY A 31 -5.41 1.37 14.50
C GLY A 31 -6.54 0.52 13.92
N GLN A 32 -6.65 0.45 12.59
CA GLN A 32 -7.63 -0.38 11.91
C GLN A 32 -6.95 -1.59 11.27
N ASP A 33 -7.55 -2.76 11.44
CA ASP A 33 -7.22 -3.96 10.69
C ASP A 33 -8.19 -4.13 9.52
N ILE A 34 -7.69 -4.64 8.40
CA ILE A 34 -8.50 -4.99 7.23
C ILE A 34 -8.04 -6.34 6.70
N GLU A 35 -9.00 -7.16 6.31
CA GLU A 35 -8.74 -8.36 5.52
C GLU A 35 -8.87 -8.02 4.04
N LEU A 36 -7.92 -8.49 3.24
CA LEU A 36 -7.86 -8.24 1.81
C LEU A 36 -7.70 -9.58 1.09
N ASP A 37 -8.58 -9.85 0.13
CA ASP A 37 -8.40 -10.97 -0.79
C ASP A 37 -7.39 -10.56 -1.87
N ILE A 38 -6.19 -11.13 -1.78
CA ILE A 38 -5.11 -10.90 -2.73
C ILE A 38 -4.99 -12.16 -3.62
N PRO A 39 -4.73 -12.04 -4.94
CA PRO A 39 -4.48 -13.21 -5.78
C PRO A 39 -3.37 -14.12 -5.22
N LEU A 40 -3.43 -15.41 -5.53
CA LEU A 40 -2.49 -16.44 -5.03
C LEU A 40 -1.03 -16.23 -5.50
N ASP A 41 -0.80 -15.35 -6.48
CA ASP A 41 0.53 -15.08 -7.01
C ASP A 41 1.27 -13.96 -6.22
N ASP A 42 2.61 -14.00 -6.26
CA ASP A 42 3.47 -12.93 -5.77
C ASP A 42 3.05 -11.57 -6.36
N VAL A 43 2.67 -10.63 -5.49
CA VAL A 43 2.06 -9.37 -5.90
C VAL A 43 2.62 -8.18 -5.15
N TYR A 44 2.84 -7.09 -5.87
CA TYR A 44 3.23 -5.83 -5.26
C TYR A 44 2.02 -5.10 -4.70
N LEU A 45 2.03 -4.91 -3.37
CA LEU A 45 1.09 -4.06 -2.66
C LEU A 45 1.67 -2.65 -2.57
N TYR A 46 0.89 -1.66 -3.00
CA TYR A 46 1.22 -0.25 -3.00
C TYR A 46 0.39 0.47 -1.94
N VAL A 47 1.07 1.18 -1.06
CA VAL A 47 0.45 2.01 -0.03
C VAL A 47 0.61 3.47 -0.43
N VAL A 48 -0.49 4.11 -0.79
CA VAL A 48 -0.53 5.52 -1.18
C VAL A 48 -1.17 6.34 -0.07
N TYR A 49 -0.40 7.25 0.49
CA TYR A 49 -0.82 8.07 1.61
C TYR A 49 -1.59 9.33 1.18
N ASP A 50 -1.23 9.91 0.03
CA ASP A 50 -1.94 11.06 -0.55
C ASP A 50 -2.28 10.78 -2.02
N LYS A 51 -3.57 10.78 -2.33
CA LYS A 51 -4.10 10.56 -3.69
C LYS A 51 -3.82 11.71 -4.64
N ASN A 52 -3.60 12.92 -4.13
CA ASN A 52 -3.30 14.08 -4.97
C ASN A 52 -1.84 14.06 -5.43
N PHE A 53 -0.96 13.42 -4.65
CA PHE A 53 0.47 13.32 -4.92
C PHE A 53 0.96 11.86 -4.79
N PRO A 54 0.38 10.92 -5.55
CA PRO A 54 0.60 9.49 -5.34
C PRO A 54 2.05 9.10 -5.67
N LYS A 55 2.71 9.81 -6.60
CA LYS A 55 4.12 9.59 -6.94
C LYS A 55 5.08 9.94 -5.79
N THR A 56 4.74 10.94 -4.99
CA THR A 56 5.59 11.43 -3.89
C THR A 56 5.36 10.64 -2.60
N TYR A 57 4.11 10.21 -2.36
CA TYR A 57 3.70 9.61 -1.11
C TYR A 57 3.20 8.17 -1.29
N ASN A 58 3.99 7.34 -1.98
CA ASN A 58 3.77 5.89 -2.06
C ASN A 58 4.95 5.10 -1.47
N THR A 59 4.66 3.87 -1.06
CA THR A 59 5.65 2.82 -0.82
C THR A 59 5.09 1.53 -1.38
N ARG A 60 5.95 0.57 -1.72
CA ARG A 60 5.55 -0.74 -2.25
C ARG A 60 6.22 -1.87 -1.52
N PHE A 61 5.54 -3.00 -1.47
CA PHE A 61 6.03 -4.21 -0.83
C PHE A 61 5.57 -5.43 -1.61
N LEU A 62 6.47 -6.42 -1.75
CA LEU A 62 6.14 -7.69 -2.35
C LEU A 62 5.46 -8.58 -1.31
N VAL A 63 4.18 -8.88 -1.52
CA VAL A 63 3.43 -9.87 -0.76
C VAL A 63 3.57 -11.21 -1.49
N LYS A 64 3.93 -12.25 -0.75
CA LYS A 64 4.05 -13.61 -1.26
C LYS A 64 2.91 -14.46 -0.72
N GLU A 65 2.62 -15.57 -1.40
CA GLU A 65 1.57 -16.53 -1.01
C GLU A 65 1.70 -17.02 0.45
N ASP A 66 2.93 -17.10 0.99
CA ASP A 66 3.23 -17.58 2.34
C ASP A 66 3.23 -16.48 3.41
N TYR A 67 2.85 -15.26 3.06
CA TYR A 67 2.80 -14.16 4.02
C TYR A 67 1.44 -14.16 4.72
N GLY A 68 1.49 -14.26 6.06
CA GLY A 68 0.34 -13.98 6.92
C GLY A 68 0.18 -12.47 7.12
N ASP A 69 0.14 -12.03 8.37
CA ASP A 69 -0.16 -10.64 8.69
C ASP A 69 0.98 -9.68 8.30
N VAL A 70 0.59 -8.58 7.65
CA VAL A 70 1.48 -7.49 7.25
C VAL A 70 1.07 -6.22 8.00
N GLU A 71 2.01 -5.64 8.71
CA GLU A 71 1.80 -4.43 9.51
C GLU A 71 2.28 -3.19 8.75
N LEU A 72 1.47 -2.13 8.80
CA LEU A 72 1.83 -0.82 8.27
C LEU A 72 2.18 0.13 9.42
N ILE A 73 3.47 0.39 9.61
CA ILE A 73 3.97 1.20 10.73
C ILE A 73 4.39 2.56 10.22
N THR A 74 3.98 3.64 10.90
CA THR A 74 4.46 5.00 10.62
C THR A 74 5.14 5.58 11.85
N GLN A 75 6.11 6.47 11.64
CA GLN A 75 6.60 7.32 12.72
C GLN A 75 5.48 8.25 13.24
N PRO A 76 5.52 8.66 14.52
CA PRO A 76 4.52 9.55 15.11
C PRO A 76 4.43 10.93 14.44
N LYS A 77 5.49 11.37 13.77
CA LYS A 77 5.57 12.65 13.05
C LYS A 77 5.81 12.40 11.57
N PHE A 78 4.86 12.82 10.74
CA PHE A 78 4.99 12.82 9.28
C PHE A 78 5.88 13.98 8.82
N ASN A 79 6.90 13.69 8.01
CA ASN A 79 7.69 14.70 7.31
C ASN A 79 7.42 14.61 5.79
N PRO A 80 6.70 15.57 5.19
CA PRO A 80 6.35 15.52 3.77
C PRO A 80 7.56 15.56 2.82
N PHE A 81 8.68 16.15 3.25
CA PHE A 81 9.91 16.18 2.44
C PHE A 81 10.60 14.81 2.34
N LYS A 82 10.24 13.85 3.18
CA LYS A 82 10.78 12.49 3.17
C LYS A 82 9.93 11.49 2.38
N GLY A 83 8.83 11.93 1.78
CA GLY A 83 7.92 11.05 1.03
C GLY A 83 7.02 10.24 1.96
N ASN A 84 6.72 8.99 1.58
CA ASN A 84 5.81 8.14 2.34
C ASN A 84 6.39 7.78 3.73
N PRO A 85 5.66 8.02 4.85
CA PRO A 85 6.17 7.76 6.19
C PRO A 85 6.01 6.31 6.65
N PHE A 86 5.31 5.48 5.87
CA PHE A 86 5.02 4.13 6.24
C PHE A 86 6.16 3.19 5.88
N VAL A 87 6.48 2.33 6.83
CA VAL A 87 7.31 1.15 6.67
C VAL A 87 6.37 -0.05 6.77
N ILE A 88 6.52 -0.98 5.82
CA ILE A 88 5.76 -2.22 5.81
C ILE A 88 6.61 -3.27 6.52
N TRP A 89 6.06 -3.91 7.53
CA TRP A 89 6.72 -4.90 8.37
C TRP A 89 5.95 -6.22 8.36
N ARG A 90 6.66 -7.35 8.36
CA ARG A 90 6.04 -8.68 8.46
C ARG A 90 5.88 -9.03 9.94
N SER A 91 4.65 -9.28 10.39
CA SER A 91 4.45 -9.85 11.73
C SER A 91 4.89 -11.32 11.72
N LYS A 92 5.52 -11.77 12.81
CA LYS A 92 6.10 -13.11 12.93
C LYS A 92 5.06 -14.16 13.22
#